data_AF-A0A6A7KNA7-F1
#
_entry.id   AF-A0A6A7KNA7-F1
#
_cell.length_a   1.000
_cell.length_b   1.000
_cell.length_c   1.000
_cell.angle_alpha   90.00
_cell.angle_beta   90.00
_cell.angle_gamma   90.00
#
_symmetry.space_group_name_H-M   'P 1'
#
loop_
_entity.id
_entity.type
_entity.pdbx_description
1 polymer ?
#
loop_
_entity_poly.entity_id
_entity_poly.type
_entity_poly.pdbx_seq_one_letter_code
_entity_poly.pdbx_strand_id
1 'polypeptide(L)'
;MFPALVTAAFSTYQGIRERSINASVQAEGYKLNVWGECGVAIDWATALVSIISATIGGAVAGGFAVRAGRNGSESAAKLQEDIRQKALRGILQGLHQEIGTLWQRYQDSMGNFVETLPNGQPLQRYYPVSQDFFVVYTGTAFAIGQIEDEDIRRKIVTTYTRARGLVSSFLMNNDMLQRYENAHWAAGQFSGTQQAPFFASQEREYLVRLVDYAAGLKSSHSEFKRDVEDVLRSIDQFLRR
;
A
#
# COMPACT_ATOMS: atom_id res chain seq x y z
N MET A 1 69.46 14.36 -16.32
CA MET A 1 69.05 13.07 -15.69
C MET A 1 67.56 13.13 -15.29
N PHE A 2 66.69 13.55 -16.23
CA PHE A 2 65.25 13.72 -16.03
C PHE A 2 64.34 13.21 -17.20
N PRO A 3 64.83 12.56 -18.29
CA PRO A 3 63.91 12.01 -19.30
C PRO A 3 63.45 10.57 -19.04
N ALA A 4 64.04 9.82 -18.09
CA ALA A 4 63.72 8.41 -17.88
C ALA A 4 62.42 8.18 -17.07
N LEU A 5 62.05 9.10 -16.17
CA LEU A 5 60.87 8.96 -15.31
C LEU A 5 59.54 9.26 -16.04
N VAL A 6 59.57 10.12 -17.07
CA VAL A 6 58.37 10.45 -17.85
C VAL A 6 57.97 9.29 -18.77
N THR A 7 58.94 8.55 -19.30
CA THR A 7 58.68 7.38 -20.16
C THR A 7 58.08 6.20 -19.39
N ALA A 8 58.49 5.98 -18.14
CA ALA A 8 57.93 4.93 -17.29
C ALA A 8 56.45 5.22 -16.92
N ALA A 9 56.13 6.47 -16.57
CA ALA A 9 54.77 6.87 -16.24
C ALA A 9 53.81 6.79 -17.46
N PHE A 10 54.30 7.09 -18.66
CA PHE A 10 53.50 6.99 -19.89
C PHE A 10 53.21 5.54 -20.29
N SER A 11 54.15 4.63 -20.08
CA SER A 11 53.98 3.19 -20.34
C SER A 11 52.96 2.55 -19.38
N THR A 12 53.01 2.91 -18.09
CA THR A 12 52.01 2.42 -17.11
C THR A 12 50.61 2.99 -17.39
N TYR A 13 50.50 4.23 -17.87
CA TYR A 13 49.20 4.83 -18.22
C TYR A 13 48.58 4.21 -19.48
N GLN A 14 49.39 3.87 -20.48
CA GLN A 14 48.94 3.18 -21.70
C GLN A 14 48.43 1.76 -21.40
N GLY A 15 49.12 1.01 -20.53
CA GLY A 15 48.69 -0.34 -20.13
C GLY A 15 47.39 -0.38 -19.29
N ILE A 16 47.11 0.65 -18.50
CA ILE A 16 45.84 0.79 -17.75
C ILE A 16 44.70 1.15 -18.70
N ARG A 17 44.96 2.00 -19.72
CA ARG A 17 43.96 2.39 -20.71
C ARG A 17 43.53 1.22 -21.59
N GLU A 18 44.46 0.38 -22.05
CA GLU A 18 44.13 -0.82 -22.85
C GLU A 18 43.34 -1.87 -22.05
N ARG A 19 43.63 -2.04 -20.75
CA ARG A 19 42.81 -2.91 -19.89
C ARG A 19 41.40 -2.36 -19.65
N SER A 20 41.23 -1.04 -19.56
CA SER A 20 39.91 -0.42 -19.44
C SER A 20 39.09 -0.51 -20.73
N ILE A 21 39.75 -0.40 -21.90
CA ILE A 21 39.09 -0.50 -23.22
C ILE A 21 38.66 -1.94 -23.50
N ASN A 22 39.48 -2.95 -23.18
CA ASN A 22 39.07 -4.35 -23.33
C ASN A 22 37.96 -4.75 -22.35
N ALA A 23 37.91 -4.16 -21.15
CA ALA A 23 36.80 -4.36 -20.22
C ALA A 23 35.49 -3.70 -20.70
N SER A 24 35.56 -2.55 -21.41
CA SER A 24 34.38 -1.93 -22.03
C SER A 24 33.93 -2.61 -23.32
N VAL A 25 34.85 -3.20 -24.10
CA VAL A 25 34.51 -3.94 -25.33
C VAL A 25 33.84 -5.29 -25.03
N GLN A 26 34.06 -5.87 -23.85
CA GLN A 26 33.28 -7.03 -23.38
C GLN A 26 31.89 -6.65 -22.83
N ALA A 27 31.63 -5.37 -22.56
CA ALA A 27 30.35 -4.86 -22.06
C ALA A 27 29.39 -4.40 -23.17
N GLU A 28 29.85 -4.23 -24.41
CA GLU A 28 29.05 -3.80 -25.56
C GLU A 28 28.39 -4.93 -26.37
N GLY A 29 28.57 -6.20 -25.96
CA GLY A 29 27.95 -7.36 -26.62
C GLY A 29 26.47 -7.61 -26.28
N TYR A 30 25.85 -6.81 -25.40
CA TYR A 30 24.50 -7.09 -24.90
C TYR A 30 23.66 -5.83 -24.76
N LYS A 31 23.16 -5.34 -25.90
CA LYS A 31 21.93 -4.54 -26.08
C LYS A 31 21.91 -4.09 -27.54
N LEU A 32 21.01 -4.58 -28.39
CA LEU A 32 19.59 -4.22 -28.47
C LEU A 32 19.07 -4.94 -29.73
N ASN A 33 17.97 -5.70 -29.72
CA ASN A 33 16.61 -5.26 -30.07
C ASN A 33 15.85 -6.53 -30.55
N VAL A 34 14.54 -6.77 -30.46
CA VAL A 34 13.36 -6.09 -29.90
C VAL A 34 12.13 -6.98 -30.28
N TRP A 35 11.05 -6.90 -29.48
CA TRP A 35 9.69 -7.48 -29.62
C TRP A 35 9.45 -8.98 -29.37
N GLY A 36 8.73 -9.27 -28.28
CA GLY A 36 8.07 -10.55 -28.00
C GLY A 36 7.65 -10.67 -26.54
N GLU A 37 6.38 -10.39 -26.27
CA GLU A 37 5.60 -10.65 -25.04
C GLU A 37 6.21 -11.58 -23.96
N CYS A 38 6.27 -11.11 -22.70
CA CYS A 38 6.10 -11.96 -21.49
C CYS A 38 6.03 -11.01 -20.27
N GLY A 39 4.90 -10.88 -19.56
CA GLY A 39 4.33 -11.95 -18.76
C GLY A 39 4.94 -11.85 -17.35
N VAL A 40 4.12 -11.48 -16.37
CA VAL A 40 4.46 -11.44 -14.94
C VAL A 40 5.24 -12.73 -14.60
N ALA A 41 6.51 -12.60 -14.25
CA ALA A 41 7.31 -13.72 -13.78
C ALA A 41 6.84 -14.09 -12.36
N ILE A 42 5.76 -14.86 -12.32
CA ILE A 42 5.42 -15.69 -11.16
C ILE A 42 6.56 -16.69 -11.06
N ASP A 43 7.35 -16.59 -10.00
CA ASP A 43 8.37 -17.58 -9.69
C ASP A 43 7.66 -18.90 -9.35
N TRP A 44 7.53 -19.79 -10.34
CA TRP A 44 6.91 -21.11 -10.21
C TRP A 44 7.55 -21.97 -9.10
N ALA A 45 8.78 -21.65 -8.66
CA ALA A 45 9.40 -22.32 -7.52
C ALA A 45 8.69 -22.01 -6.19
N THR A 46 8.14 -20.80 -6.02
CA THR A 46 7.37 -20.42 -4.82
C THR A 46 5.91 -20.90 -4.87
N ALA A 47 5.34 -21.01 -6.07
CA ALA A 47 4.01 -21.58 -6.27
C ALA A 47 3.97 -23.10 -5.98
N LEU A 48 5.06 -23.84 -6.22
CA LEU A 48 5.11 -25.30 -5.98
C LEU A 48 5.35 -25.68 -4.51
N VAL A 49 6.04 -24.85 -3.71
CA VAL A 49 6.32 -25.15 -2.29
C VAL A 49 5.06 -25.02 -1.41
N SER A 50 4.12 -24.15 -1.76
CA SER A 50 2.82 -24.06 -1.07
C SER A 50 1.84 -25.18 -1.44
N ILE A 51 2.02 -25.81 -2.61
CA ILE A 51 1.21 -26.97 -3.01
C ILE A 51 1.71 -28.23 -2.30
N ILE A 52 3.03 -28.47 -2.22
CA ILE A 52 3.58 -29.72 -1.63
C ILE A 52 3.35 -29.80 -0.11
N SER A 53 3.31 -28.66 0.58
CA SER A 53 2.97 -28.59 2.00
C SER A 53 1.46 -28.83 2.27
N ALA A 54 0.59 -28.54 1.31
CA ALA A 54 -0.84 -28.86 1.38
C ALA A 54 -1.16 -30.33 1.03
N THR A 55 -0.38 -30.97 0.14
CA THR A 55 -0.69 -32.34 -0.32
C THR A 55 -0.22 -33.43 0.66
N ILE A 56 0.92 -33.27 1.32
CA ILE A 56 1.45 -34.31 2.23
C ILE A 56 0.80 -34.22 3.62
N GLY A 57 0.50 -33.02 4.10
CA GLY A 57 -0.27 -32.82 5.34
C GLY A 57 -1.73 -33.25 5.21
N GLY A 58 -2.36 -32.98 4.05
CA GLY A 58 -3.77 -33.34 3.78
C GLY A 58 -4.01 -34.84 3.56
N ALA A 59 -3.07 -35.56 2.95
CA ALA A 59 -3.24 -36.98 2.64
C ALA A 59 -3.12 -37.89 3.88
N VAL A 60 -2.19 -37.59 4.80
CA VAL A 60 -2.03 -38.37 6.05
C VAL A 60 -3.17 -38.05 7.03
N ALA A 61 -3.59 -36.79 7.14
CA ALA A 61 -4.77 -36.42 7.94
C ALA A 61 -6.09 -36.99 7.35
N GLY A 62 -6.22 -36.99 6.02
CA GLY A 62 -7.39 -37.54 5.33
C GLY A 62 -7.54 -39.06 5.46
N GLY A 63 -6.44 -39.82 5.46
CA GLY A 63 -6.45 -41.28 5.60
C GLY A 63 -6.97 -41.78 6.95
N PHE A 64 -6.62 -41.09 8.05
CA PHE A 64 -7.14 -41.40 9.38
C PHE A 64 -8.58 -40.89 9.58
N ALA A 65 -8.96 -39.76 8.98
CA ALA A 65 -10.31 -39.22 9.05
C ALA A 65 -11.36 -40.11 8.34
N VAL A 66 -11.02 -40.69 7.18
CA VAL A 66 -11.94 -41.54 6.40
C VAL A 66 -12.22 -42.89 7.09
N ARG A 67 -11.28 -43.42 7.89
CA ARG A 67 -11.50 -44.66 8.65
C ARG A 67 -12.26 -44.42 9.96
N ALA A 68 -12.12 -43.26 10.59
CA ALA A 68 -12.90 -42.85 11.76
C ALA A 68 -14.34 -42.39 11.41
N GLY A 69 -14.55 -41.90 10.19
CA GLY A 69 -15.82 -41.32 9.74
C GLY A 69 -16.97 -42.29 9.44
N ARG A 70 -16.77 -43.61 9.50
CA ARG A 70 -17.85 -44.58 9.24
C ARG A 70 -18.76 -44.86 10.44
N ASN A 71 -18.35 -44.49 11.66
CA ASN A 71 -19.16 -44.65 12.87
C ASN A 71 -19.37 -43.34 13.66
N GLY A 72 -18.99 -42.17 13.12
CA GLY A 72 -18.97 -40.89 13.85
C GLY A 72 -19.09 -39.63 13.00
N SER A 73 -19.73 -39.71 11.82
CA SER A 73 -19.82 -38.62 10.84
C SER A 73 -20.54 -37.36 11.35
N GLU A 74 -21.60 -37.52 12.16
CA GLU A 74 -22.35 -36.37 12.68
C GLU A 74 -21.56 -35.57 13.71
N SER A 75 -20.84 -36.26 14.61
CA SER A 75 -20.01 -35.60 15.62
C SER A 75 -18.80 -34.91 14.99
N ALA A 76 -18.21 -35.52 13.95
CA ALA A 76 -17.12 -34.91 13.19
C ALA A 76 -17.58 -33.67 12.40
N ALA A 77 -18.77 -33.74 11.76
CA ALA A 77 -19.35 -32.60 11.04
C ALA A 77 -19.69 -31.43 11.98
N LYS A 78 -20.30 -31.72 13.14
CA LYS A 78 -20.58 -30.70 14.18
C LYS A 78 -19.30 -30.05 14.69
N LEU A 79 -18.27 -30.84 14.97
CA LEU A 79 -16.97 -30.32 15.41
C LEU A 79 -16.33 -29.42 14.35
N GLN A 80 -16.41 -29.80 13.08
CA GLN A 80 -15.88 -29.02 11.97
C GLN A 80 -16.60 -27.68 11.82
N GLU A 81 -17.93 -27.67 11.97
CA GLU A 81 -18.71 -26.44 11.94
C GLU A 81 -18.38 -25.54 13.14
N ASP A 82 -18.23 -26.10 14.34
CA ASP A 82 -17.82 -25.34 15.53
C ASP A 82 -16.43 -24.70 15.36
N ILE A 83 -15.48 -25.43 14.77
CA ILE A 83 -14.14 -24.90 14.45
C ILE A 83 -14.26 -23.76 13.43
N ARG A 84 -15.07 -23.94 12.38
CA ARG A 84 -15.28 -22.91 11.35
C ARG A 84 -15.87 -21.64 11.95
N GLN A 85 -16.92 -21.76 12.78
CA GLN A 85 -17.56 -20.64 13.44
C GLN A 85 -16.59 -19.91 14.39
N LYS A 86 -15.79 -20.64 15.16
CA LYS A 86 -14.75 -20.04 16.03
C LYS A 86 -13.69 -19.30 15.21
N ALA A 87 -13.24 -19.86 14.09
CA ALA A 87 -12.28 -19.21 13.21
C ALA A 87 -12.84 -17.92 12.61
N LEU A 88 -14.08 -17.93 12.11
CA LEU A 88 -14.76 -16.74 11.59
C LEU A 88 -14.93 -15.65 12.65
N ARG A 89 -15.34 -16.02 13.87
CA ARG A 89 -15.42 -15.09 15.01
C ARG A 89 -14.06 -14.48 15.32
N GLY A 90 -13.00 -15.27 15.33
CA GLY A 90 -11.62 -14.78 15.54
C GLY A 90 -11.17 -13.79 14.45
N ILE A 91 -11.50 -14.06 13.19
CA ILE A 91 -11.21 -13.14 12.07
C ILE A 91 -11.98 -11.83 12.24
N LEU A 92 -13.28 -11.88 12.53
CA LEU A 92 -14.09 -10.68 12.73
C LEU A 92 -13.61 -9.85 13.93
N GLN A 93 -13.20 -10.50 15.02
CA GLN A 93 -12.55 -9.82 16.15
C GLN A 93 -11.25 -9.15 15.73
N GLY A 94 -10.40 -9.83 14.95
CA GLY A 94 -9.17 -9.26 14.42
C GLY A 94 -9.43 -8.04 13.55
N LEU A 95 -10.38 -8.12 12.61
CA LEU A 95 -10.78 -7.02 11.74
C LEU A 95 -11.34 -5.84 12.55
N HIS A 96 -12.18 -6.11 13.55
CA HIS A 96 -12.70 -5.07 14.43
C HIS A 96 -11.58 -4.31 15.15
N GLN A 97 -10.61 -5.02 15.72
CA GLN A 97 -9.47 -4.39 16.40
C GLN A 97 -8.58 -3.62 15.42
N GLU A 98 -8.30 -4.17 14.23
CA GLU A 98 -7.54 -3.45 13.20
C GLU A 98 -8.24 -2.15 12.79
N ILE A 99 -9.51 -2.20 12.41
CA ILE A 99 -10.28 -1.02 12.00
C ILE A 99 -10.30 0.03 13.11
N GLY A 100 -10.60 -0.38 14.35
CA GLY A 100 -10.66 0.53 15.49
C GLY A 100 -9.33 1.22 15.79
N THR A 101 -8.24 0.45 15.84
CA THR A 101 -6.90 0.99 16.14
C THR A 101 -6.37 1.88 15.02
N LEU A 102 -6.58 1.52 13.76
CA LEU A 102 -6.21 2.35 12.62
C LEU A 102 -7.01 3.64 12.57
N TRP A 103 -8.32 3.57 12.81
CA TRP A 103 -9.19 4.74 12.88
C TRP A 103 -8.74 5.70 13.98
N GLN A 104 -8.49 5.19 15.19
CA GLN A 104 -8.03 6.00 16.31
C GLN A 104 -6.70 6.70 15.97
N ARG A 105 -5.71 5.94 15.48
CA ARG A 105 -4.41 6.50 15.08
C ARG A 105 -4.55 7.57 13.99
N TYR A 106 -5.44 7.36 13.02
CA TYR A 106 -5.75 8.33 11.99
C TYR A 106 -6.38 9.60 12.57
N GLN A 107 -7.38 9.48 13.45
CA GLN A 107 -8.02 10.63 14.09
C GLN A 107 -7.02 11.46 14.90
N ASP A 108 -6.17 10.79 15.68
CA ASP A 108 -5.16 11.42 16.54
C ASP A 108 -4.12 12.22 15.73
N SER A 109 -3.82 11.78 14.50
CA SER A 109 -2.77 12.38 13.68
C SER A 109 -3.29 13.41 12.67
N MET A 110 -4.38 13.12 11.97
CA MET A 110 -4.87 13.94 10.86
C MET A 110 -6.38 14.12 10.84
N GLY A 111 -7.16 13.11 11.24
CA GLY A 111 -8.62 13.17 11.13
C GLY A 111 -9.24 14.34 11.88
N ASN A 112 -8.83 14.59 13.13
CA ASN A 112 -9.30 15.75 13.91
C ASN A 112 -8.97 17.10 13.24
N PHE A 113 -7.83 17.17 12.52
CA PHE A 113 -7.45 18.36 11.77
C PHE A 113 -8.36 18.56 10.54
N VAL A 114 -8.67 17.49 9.81
CA VAL A 114 -9.57 17.55 8.65
C VAL A 114 -10.99 17.95 9.07
N GLU A 115 -11.47 17.45 10.21
CA GLU A 115 -12.78 17.83 10.76
C GLU A 115 -12.84 19.33 11.11
N THR A 116 -11.77 19.87 11.68
CA THR A 116 -11.71 21.26 12.14
C THR A 116 -11.27 22.26 11.07
N LEU A 117 -10.78 21.78 9.91
CA LEU A 117 -10.36 22.63 8.80
C LEU A 117 -11.54 23.51 8.32
N PRO A 118 -11.44 24.85 8.33
CA PRO A 118 -12.53 25.70 7.87
C PRO A 118 -12.85 25.48 6.38
N ASN A 119 -14.11 25.69 6.00
CA ASN A 119 -14.50 25.59 4.60
C ASN A 119 -13.79 26.67 3.77
N GLY A 120 -13.35 26.31 2.56
CA GLY A 120 -12.60 27.22 1.69
C GLY A 120 -11.12 27.39 2.08
N GLN A 121 -10.62 26.66 3.06
CA GLN A 121 -9.20 26.65 3.42
C GLN A 121 -8.51 25.40 2.84
N PRO A 122 -7.25 25.54 2.36
CA PRO A 122 -6.47 24.42 1.87
C PRO A 122 -5.93 23.56 3.01
N LEU A 123 -5.73 22.26 2.76
CA LEU A 123 -5.01 21.36 3.67
C LEU A 123 -3.49 21.53 3.49
N GLN A 124 -2.91 22.54 4.15
CA GLN A 124 -1.46 22.79 4.14
C GLN A 124 -0.72 22.02 5.24
N ARG A 125 -1.00 20.72 5.36
CA ARG A 125 -0.29 19.84 6.29
C ARG A 125 0.11 18.57 5.58
N TYR A 126 1.41 18.27 5.62
CA TYR A 126 1.94 17.02 5.11
C TYR A 126 1.49 15.84 5.99
N TYR A 127 0.92 14.80 5.36
CA TYR A 127 0.58 13.56 6.06
C TYR A 127 1.60 12.46 5.76
N PRO A 128 2.42 12.02 6.73
CA PRO A 128 3.37 10.93 6.51
C PRO A 128 2.64 9.58 6.50
N VAL A 129 2.36 9.08 5.31
CA VAL A 129 1.75 7.76 5.09
C VAL A 129 2.87 6.73 4.85
N SER A 130 3.03 5.76 5.75
CA SER A 130 3.83 4.55 5.50
C SER A 130 3.02 3.46 4.81
N GLN A 131 3.67 2.43 4.26
CA GLN A 131 2.96 1.29 3.67
C GLN A 131 2.50 0.29 4.74
N ASP A 132 1.55 -0.58 4.38
CA ASP A 132 1.11 -1.78 5.10
C ASP A 132 0.38 -1.61 6.44
N PHE A 133 -0.65 -0.75 6.48
CA PHE A 133 -1.51 -0.62 7.65
C PHE A 133 -2.55 -1.74 7.83
N PHE A 134 -2.93 -2.42 6.75
CA PHE A 134 -4.10 -3.32 6.72
C PHE A 134 -3.69 -4.81 6.72
N VAL A 135 -2.93 -5.22 7.74
CA VAL A 135 -2.27 -6.54 7.81
C VAL A 135 -3.29 -7.66 8.04
N VAL A 136 -4.24 -7.48 8.96
CA VAL A 136 -5.28 -8.47 9.28
C VAL A 136 -6.21 -8.63 8.09
N TYR A 137 -6.70 -7.54 7.49
CA TYR A 137 -7.55 -7.62 6.30
C TYR A 137 -6.86 -8.32 5.14
N THR A 138 -5.62 -7.93 4.84
CA THR A 138 -4.87 -8.54 3.72
C THR A 138 -4.57 -10.02 4.00
N GLY A 139 -4.20 -10.36 5.24
CA GLY A 139 -3.91 -11.74 5.66
C GLY A 139 -5.15 -12.64 5.74
N THR A 140 -6.35 -12.08 5.88
CA THR A 140 -7.60 -12.83 6.04
C THR A 140 -8.60 -12.64 4.90
N ALA A 141 -8.22 -11.95 3.81
CA ALA A 141 -9.11 -11.62 2.70
C ALA A 141 -9.82 -12.86 2.10
N PHE A 142 -9.12 -14.00 2.05
CA PHE A 142 -9.69 -15.27 1.56
C PHE A 142 -10.86 -15.78 2.43
N ALA A 143 -10.86 -15.47 3.72
CA ALA A 143 -11.86 -15.93 4.68
C ALA A 143 -13.06 -14.99 4.78
N ILE A 144 -12.94 -13.75 4.32
CA ILE A 144 -14.05 -12.78 4.27
C ILE A 144 -15.22 -13.31 3.42
N GLY A 145 -14.91 -14.04 2.34
CA GLY A 145 -15.93 -14.70 1.51
C GLY A 145 -16.72 -15.81 2.22
N GLN A 146 -16.23 -16.31 3.34
CA GLN A 146 -16.88 -17.37 4.13
C GLN A 146 -17.83 -16.82 5.20
N ILE A 147 -17.88 -15.49 5.37
CA ILE A 147 -18.86 -14.81 6.23
C ILE A 147 -20.23 -14.93 5.57
N GLU A 148 -21.16 -15.61 6.24
CA GLU A 148 -22.53 -15.82 5.74
C GLU A 148 -23.32 -14.51 5.63
N ASP A 149 -23.12 -13.60 6.58
CA ASP A 149 -23.76 -12.29 6.58
C ASP A 149 -23.19 -11.39 5.47
N GLU A 150 -23.99 -11.21 4.42
CA GLU A 150 -23.64 -10.36 3.28
C GLU A 150 -23.43 -8.90 3.67
N ASP A 151 -24.21 -8.38 4.62
CA ASP A 151 -24.14 -6.98 4.99
C ASP A 151 -22.83 -6.68 5.72
N ILE A 152 -22.42 -7.54 6.66
CA ILE A 152 -21.12 -7.43 7.33
C ILE A 152 -19.98 -7.52 6.31
N ARG A 153 -20.04 -8.50 5.41
CA ARG A 153 -19.03 -8.69 4.36
C ARG A 153 -18.88 -7.44 3.49
N ARG A 154 -20.00 -6.88 3.03
CA ARG A 154 -20.02 -5.64 2.23
C ARG A 154 -19.44 -4.46 3.01
N LYS A 155 -19.87 -4.26 4.26
CA LYS A 155 -19.38 -3.16 5.12
C LYS A 155 -17.86 -3.24 5.35
N ILE A 156 -17.32 -4.43 5.59
CA ILE A 156 -15.87 -4.64 5.72
C ILE A 156 -15.17 -4.19 4.43
N VAL A 157 -15.56 -4.75 3.28
CA VAL A 157 -14.92 -4.42 2.00
C VAL A 157 -15.02 -2.92 1.69
N THR A 158 -16.20 -2.32 1.84
CA THR A 158 -16.41 -0.88 1.62
C THR A 158 -15.53 -0.02 2.52
N THR A 159 -15.43 -0.37 3.82
CA THR A 159 -14.60 0.37 4.78
C THR A 159 -13.13 0.36 4.35
N TYR A 160 -12.58 -0.81 4.00
CA TYR A 160 -11.18 -0.91 3.57
C TYR A 160 -10.93 -0.24 2.20
N THR A 161 -11.88 -0.32 1.27
CA THR A 161 -11.79 0.39 -0.01
C THR A 161 -11.76 1.90 0.19
N ARG A 162 -12.64 2.45 1.05
CA ARG A 162 -12.66 3.89 1.36
C ARG A 162 -11.44 4.32 2.17
N ALA A 163 -10.95 3.50 3.10
CA ALA A 163 -9.70 3.76 3.81
C ALA A 163 -8.52 3.91 2.83
N ARG A 164 -8.39 2.99 1.88
CA ARG A 164 -7.36 3.08 0.81
C ARG A 164 -7.54 4.31 -0.05
N GLY A 165 -8.77 4.62 -0.46
CA GLY A 165 -9.07 5.83 -1.22
C GLY A 165 -8.68 7.11 -0.48
N LEU A 166 -8.98 7.18 0.82
CA LEU A 166 -8.62 8.31 1.68
C LEU A 166 -7.09 8.46 1.81
N VAL A 167 -6.37 7.35 1.98
CA VAL A 167 -4.90 7.35 1.96
C VAL A 167 -4.36 7.90 0.64
N SER A 168 -4.88 7.43 -0.50
CA SER A 168 -4.51 7.97 -1.81
C SER A 168 -4.82 9.46 -1.93
N SER A 169 -5.93 9.94 -1.36
CA SER A 169 -6.26 11.36 -1.33
C SER A 169 -5.23 12.18 -0.55
N PHE A 170 -4.75 11.70 0.60
CA PHE A 170 -3.68 12.38 1.33
C PHE A 170 -2.36 12.43 0.56
N LEU A 171 -1.99 11.35 -0.11
CA LEU A 171 -0.79 11.33 -0.96
C LEU A 171 -0.88 12.35 -2.09
N MET A 172 -2.05 12.46 -2.73
CA MET A 172 -2.30 13.47 -3.76
C MET A 172 -2.26 14.90 -3.20
N ASN A 173 -2.85 15.12 -2.02
CA ASN A 173 -2.75 16.42 -1.34
C ASN A 173 -1.29 16.79 -1.01
N ASN A 174 -0.48 15.83 -0.57
CA ASN A 174 0.93 16.04 -0.29
C ASN A 174 1.70 16.47 -1.57
N ASP A 175 1.45 15.84 -2.72
CA ASP A 175 2.06 16.23 -4.00
C ASP A 175 1.65 17.66 -4.40
N MET A 176 0.36 17.99 -4.29
CA MET A 176 -0.11 19.35 -4.57
C MET A 176 0.50 20.39 -3.62
N LEU A 177 0.62 20.05 -2.34
CA LEU A 177 1.22 20.91 -1.34
C LEU A 177 2.69 21.20 -1.67
N GLN A 178 3.45 20.17 -2.03
CA GLN A 178 4.85 20.33 -2.44
C GLN A 178 4.98 21.24 -3.68
N ARG A 179 4.09 21.12 -4.66
CA ARG A 179 4.08 22.01 -5.84
C ARG A 179 3.74 23.45 -5.47
N TYR A 180 2.77 23.65 -4.58
CA TYR A 180 2.42 24.97 -4.05
C TYR A 180 3.63 25.59 -3.33
N GLU A 181 4.27 24.86 -2.42
CA GLU A 181 5.44 25.33 -1.69
C GLU A 181 6.57 25.72 -2.66
N ASN A 182 6.89 24.89 -3.65
CA ASN A 182 7.89 25.22 -4.67
C ASN A 182 7.54 26.50 -5.44
N ALA A 183 6.27 26.68 -5.83
CA ALA A 183 5.82 27.89 -6.51
C ALA A 183 5.88 29.13 -5.60
N HIS A 184 5.53 28.98 -4.32
CA HIS A 184 5.61 30.04 -3.31
C HIS A 184 7.06 30.50 -3.10
N TRP A 185 8.00 29.56 -2.94
CA TRP A 185 9.43 29.88 -2.84
C TRP A 185 9.95 30.59 -4.09
N ALA A 186 9.57 30.13 -5.29
CA ALA A 186 9.94 30.77 -6.55
C ALA A 186 9.37 32.20 -6.65
N ALA A 187 8.11 32.41 -6.29
CA ALA A 187 7.49 33.73 -6.29
C ALA A 187 8.24 34.72 -5.38
N GLY A 188 8.68 34.26 -4.20
CA GLY A 188 9.54 35.05 -3.31
C GLY A 188 10.92 35.37 -3.91
N GLN A 189 11.57 34.37 -4.51
CA GLN A 189 12.92 34.53 -5.09
C GLN A 189 12.95 35.47 -6.30
N PHE A 190 11.94 35.42 -7.17
CA PHE A 190 11.87 36.22 -8.39
C PHE A 190 11.09 37.54 -8.21
N SER A 191 10.80 37.92 -6.97
CA SER A 191 10.23 39.22 -6.60
C SER A 191 11.00 40.37 -7.25
N GLY A 192 10.29 41.29 -7.92
CA GLY A 192 10.88 42.46 -8.58
C GLY A 192 11.52 42.19 -9.95
N THR A 193 11.50 40.96 -10.45
CA THR A 193 11.94 40.62 -11.81
C THR A 193 10.77 40.69 -12.81
N GLN A 194 11.08 40.71 -14.11
CA GLN A 194 10.05 40.62 -15.17
C GLN A 194 9.25 39.31 -15.12
N GLN A 195 9.79 38.28 -14.46
CA GLN A 195 9.16 36.95 -14.34
C GLN A 195 8.23 36.85 -13.11
N ALA A 196 8.22 37.84 -12.22
CA ALA A 196 7.40 37.83 -11.01
C ALA A 196 5.90 37.53 -11.26
N PRO A 197 5.24 38.08 -12.30
CA PRO A 197 3.83 37.80 -12.56
C PRO A 197 3.54 36.32 -12.89
N PHE A 198 4.49 35.63 -13.53
CA PHE A 198 4.36 34.22 -13.91
C PHE A 198 4.40 33.31 -12.68
N PHE A 199 5.34 33.53 -11.76
CA PHE A 199 5.42 32.72 -10.54
C PHE A 199 4.25 33.00 -9.58
N ALA A 200 3.81 34.26 -9.49
CA ALA A 200 2.65 34.63 -8.68
C ALA A 200 1.33 34.03 -9.21
N SER A 201 1.16 33.92 -10.53
CA SER A 201 -0.02 33.26 -11.10
C SER A 201 0.00 31.76 -10.85
N GLN A 202 1.16 31.12 -10.97
CA GLN A 202 1.35 29.70 -10.71
C GLN A 202 1.09 29.33 -9.23
N GLU A 203 1.61 30.13 -8.29
CA GLU A 203 1.33 29.96 -6.87
C GLU A 203 -0.18 30.01 -6.58
N ARG A 204 -0.87 31.01 -7.14
CA ARG A 204 -2.32 31.18 -6.98
C ARG A 204 -3.10 29.99 -7.53
N GLU A 205 -2.71 29.47 -8.68
CA GLU A 205 -3.36 28.30 -9.30
C GLU A 205 -3.25 27.06 -8.42
N TYR A 206 -2.07 26.79 -7.86
CA TYR A 206 -1.90 25.67 -6.94
C TYR A 206 -2.67 25.85 -5.63
N LEU A 207 -2.73 27.08 -5.11
CA LEU A 207 -3.50 27.37 -3.91
C LEU A 207 -5.00 27.11 -4.11
N VAL A 208 -5.56 27.54 -5.25
CA VAL A 208 -6.98 27.28 -5.60
C VAL A 208 -7.24 25.77 -5.67
N ARG A 209 -6.36 25.02 -6.35
CA ARG A 209 -6.47 23.55 -6.42
C ARG A 209 -6.45 22.88 -5.06
N LEU A 210 -5.59 23.34 -4.14
CA LEU A 210 -5.53 22.83 -2.77
C LEU A 210 -6.83 23.10 -1.99
N VAL A 211 -7.44 24.28 -2.18
CA VAL A 211 -8.73 24.61 -1.56
C VAL A 211 -9.83 23.69 -2.07
N ASP A 212 -9.93 23.52 -3.39
CA ASP A 212 -10.95 22.66 -4.01
C ASP A 212 -10.77 21.19 -3.59
N TYR A 213 -9.52 20.72 -3.56
CA TYR A 213 -9.21 19.35 -3.18
C TYR A 213 -9.49 19.07 -1.70
N ALA A 214 -9.22 20.05 -0.82
CA ALA A 214 -9.51 19.93 0.61
C ALA A 214 -11.01 19.71 0.89
N ALA A 215 -11.90 20.32 0.10
CA ALA A 215 -13.34 20.09 0.23
C ALA A 215 -13.73 18.64 -0.08
N GLY A 216 -13.18 18.07 -1.16
CA GLY A 216 -13.37 16.65 -1.49
C GLY A 216 -12.81 15.72 -0.41
N LEU A 217 -11.63 16.02 0.11
CA LEU A 217 -11.01 15.26 1.18
C LEU A 217 -11.85 15.25 2.47
N LYS A 218 -12.46 16.39 2.84
CA LYS A 218 -13.41 16.46 3.97
C LYS A 218 -14.65 15.58 3.76
N SER A 219 -15.16 15.51 2.52
CA SER A 219 -16.27 14.61 2.18
C SER A 219 -15.86 13.15 2.36
N SER A 220 -14.74 12.75 1.76
CA SER A 220 -14.21 11.38 1.86
C SER A 220 -13.94 10.97 3.30
N HIS A 221 -13.38 11.88 4.12
CA HIS A 221 -13.21 11.67 5.55
C HIS A 221 -14.55 11.41 6.26
N SER A 222 -15.57 12.22 5.99
CA SER A 222 -16.89 12.11 6.62
C SER A 222 -17.61 10.82 6.24
N GLU A 223 -17.47 10.38 4.98
CA GLU A 223 -17.98 9.09 4.51
C GLU A 223 -17.26 7.93 5.20
N PHE A 224 -15.93 7.96 5.23
CA PHE A 224 -15.12 6.91 5.86
C PHE A 224 -15.43 6.78 7.36
N LYS A 225 -15.59 7.91 8.07
CA LYS A 225 -16.00 7.92 9.48
C LYS A 225 -17.28 7.13 9.72
N ARG A 226 -18.30 7.33 8.87
CA ARG A 226 -19.57 6.61 8.95
C ARG A 226 -19.39 5.11 8.73
N ASP A 227 -18.59 4.71 7.74
CA ASP A 227 -18.37 3.27 7.49
C ASP A 227 -17.65 2.59 8.64
N VAL A 228 -16.66 3.26 9.24
CA VAL A 228 -15.97 2.75 10.43
C VAL A 228 -16.97 2.53 11.57
N GLU A 229 -17.81 3.51 11.87
CA GLU A 229 -18.84 3.38 12.91
C GLU A 229 -19.83 2.25 12.61
N ASP A 230 -20.26 2.14 11.35
CA ASP A 230 -21.24 1.14 10.92
C ASP A 230 -20.67 -0.28 10.90
N VAL A 231 -19.44 -0.48 10.43
CA VAL A 231 -18.81 -1.81 10.37
C VAL A 231 -18.48 -2.31 11.77
N LEU A 232 -17.92 -1.47 12.64
CA LEU A 232 -17.59 -1.84 14.02
C LEU A 232 -18.85 -2.26 14.77
N ARG A 233 -19.92 -1.46 14.66
CA ARG A 233 -21.23 -1.78 15.26
C ARG A 233 -21.79 -3.10 14.74
N SER A 234 -21.67 -3.36 13.44
CA SER A 234 -22.20 -4.58 12.82
C SER A 234 -21.43 -5.82 13.26
N ILE A 235 -20.10 -5.72 13.36
CA ILE A 235 -19.26 -6.81 13.89
C ILE A 235 -19.57 -7.07 15.36
N ASP A 236 -19.70 -6.02 16.18
CA ASP A 236 -20.07 -6.16 17.60
C ASP A 236 -21.40 -6.88 17.80
N GLN A 237 -22.42 -6.53 16.99
CA GLN A 237 -23.72 -7.20 17.04
C GLN A 237 -23.63 -8.67 16.65
N PHE A 238 -22.81 -9.01 15.66
CA PHE A 238 -22.58 -10.39 15.25
C PHE A 238 -21.87 -11.19 16.34
N LEU A 239 -20.84 -10.63 16.96
CA LEU A 239 -20.04 -11.31 17.99
C LEU A 239 -20.79 -11.55 19.30
N ARG A 240 -21.86 -10.79 19.58
CA ARG A 240 -22.72 -10.97 20.77
C ARG A 240 -23.79 -12.06 20.61
N ARG A 241 -24.07 -12.50 19.38
CA ARG A 241 -25.00 -13.61 19.10
C ARG A 241 -24.32 -14.95 19.37
#